data_AF-A0A349FE34-F1
#
_entry.id   AF-A0A349FE34-F1
#
_cell.length_a   1.000
_cell.length_b   1.000
_cell.length_c   1.000
_cell.angle_alpha   90.00
_cell.angle_beta   90.00
_cell.angle_gamma   90.00
#
_symmetry.space_group_name_H-M   'P 1'
#
loop_
_entity.id
_entity.type
_entity.pdbx_description
1 polymer ?
#
loop_
_entity_poly.entity_id
_entity_poly.type
_entity_poly.pdbx_seq_one_letter_code
_entity_poly.pdbx_strand_id
1 'polypeptide(L)'
;MSGNFVKQSTYHEGTMRIQEASIQTGLSLHTLRYYEKQGLIYPVPRDESGHRFYRQKDIHWLHFVQCLKMTGMPLKDIRAYASNMKSEQKPTEFLLDILQQHKQRLQQNRREIDECLGHINWKIEHYTTLV
;
A
#
# COMPACT_ATOMS: atom_id res chain seq x y z
N MET A 1 14.19 -44.92 15.69
CA MET A 1 13.32 -45.42 14.60
C MET A 1 11.92 -44.93 14.93
N SER A 2 11.53 -43.75 14.43
CA SER A 2 10.60 -43.59 13.29
C SER A 2 9.15 -43.89 13.72
N GLY A 3 8.14 -43.01 13.63
CA GLY A 3 8.02 -41.71 12.97
C GLY A 3 6.69 -41.03 13.30
N ASN A 4 6.57 -39.81 12.78
CA ASN A 4 5.56 -38.75 12.95
C ASN A 4 4.11 -39.03 12.47
N PHE A 5 3.28 -37.99 12.71
CA PHE A 5 2.09 -37.49 11.99
C PHE A 5 0.76 -37.78 12.71
N VAL A 6 -0.04 -36.79 13.14
CA VAL A 6 -0.44 -35.55 12.46
C VAL A 6 -0.60 -34.38 13.46
N LYS A 7 -0.11 -33.20 13.06
CA LYS A 7 -0.24 -31.91 13.75
C LYS A 7 -1.71 -31.48 13.87
N GLN A 8 -2.17 -31.15 15.08
CA GLN A 8 -3.33 -30.28 15.28
C GLN A 8 -2.87 -28.82 15.15
N SER A 9 -2.89 -28.33 13.92
CA SER A 9 -2.82 -26.90 13.59
C SER A 9 -4.20 -26.29 13.83
N THR A 10 -4.40 -25.61 14.95
CA THR A 10 -5.65 -24.89 15.25
C THR A 10 -5.40 -23.39 15.29
N TYR A 11 -6.28 -22.65 14.59
CA TYR A 11 -6.38 -21.19 14.34
C TYR A 11 -5.56 -20.62 13.16
N HIS A 12 -6.13 -20.67 11.94
CA HIS A 12 -5.75 -19.80 10.79
C HIS A 12 -7.02 -19.23 10.11
N GLU A 13 -7.83 -18.46 10.85
CA GLU A 13 -8.77 -17.55 10.19
C GLU A 13 -7.98 -16.38 9.57
N GLY A 14 -7.94 -16.30 8.24
CA GLY A 14 -7.55 -15.08 7.51
C GLY A 14 -6.06 -14.72 7.52
N THR A 15 -5.16 -15.70 7.42
CA THR A 15 -3.71 -15.46 7.23
C THR A 15 -3.22 -15.98 5.89
N MET A 16 -2.43 -15.16 5.20
CA MET A 16 -1.99 -15.35 3.81
C MET A 16 -0.47 -15.49 3.75
N ARG A 17 0.04 -16.44 2.97
CA ARG A 17 1.46 -16.53 2.61
C ARG A 17 1.84 -15.40 1.67
N ILE A 18 3.15 -15.17 1.51
CA ILE A 18 3.66 -14.10 0.62
C ILE A 18 3.17 -14.22 -0.83
N GLN A 19 2.91 -15.43 -1.33
CA GLN A 19 2.35 -15.65 -2.66
C GLN A 19 0.89 -15.18 -2.75
N GLU A 20 0.07 -15.52 -1.76
CA GLU A 20 -1.32 -15.08 -1.69
C GLU A 20 -1.40 -13.57 -1.50
N ALA A 21 -0.55 -12.99 -0.64
CA ALA A 21 -0.43 -11.55 -0.49
C ALA A 21 -0.02 -10.85 -1.80
N SER A 22 0.86 -11.47 -2.59
CA SER A 22 1.26 -10.97 -3.91
C SER A 22 0.08 -10.95 -4.88
N ILE A 23 -0.71 -12.02 -4.92
CA ILE A 23 -1.91 -12.11 -5.77
C ILE A 23 -2.94 -11.06 -5.36
N GLN A 24 -3.24 -10.96 -4.06
CA GLN A 24 -4.23 -10.01 -3.52
C GLN A 24 -3.85 -8.55 -3.76
N THR A 25 -2.56 -8.23 -3.62
CA THR A 25 -2.09 -6.83 -3.72
C THR A 25 -1.63 -6.43 -5.11
N GLY A 26 -1.42 -7.39 -6.02
CA GLY A 26 -0.76 -7.18 -7.31
C GLY A 26 0.74 -6.87 -7.23
N LEU A 27 1.33 -6.87 -6.03
CA LEU A 27 2.75 -6.58 -5.83
C LEU A 27 3.59 -7.83 -6.04
N SER A 28 4.75 -7.70 -6.70
CA SER A 28 5.71 -8.80 -6.78
C SER A 28 6.22 -9.18 -5.39
N LEU A 29 6.65 -10.44 -5.22
CA LEU A 29 7.26 -10.91 -3.97
C LEU A 29 8.49 -10.07 -3.60
N HIS A 30 9.24 -9.60 -4.60
CA HIS A 30 10.36 -8.68 -4.41
C HIS A 30 9.88 -7.35 -3.82
N THR A 31 8.81 -6.76 -4.37
CA THR A 31 8.26 -5.49 -3.87
C THR A 31 7.72 -5.61 -2.45
N LEU A 32 7.04 -6.71 -2.10
CA LEU A 32 6.59 -6.96 -0.72
C LEU A 32 7.76 -6.98 0.27
N ARG A 33 8.82 -7.73 -0.05
CA ARG A 33 10.06 -7.78 0.77
C ARG A 33 10.76 -6.42 0.81
N TYR A 34 10.77 -5.71 -0.31
CA TYR A 34 11.36 -4.38 -0.40
C TYR A 34 10.60 -3.38 0.48
N TYR A 35 9.28 -3.37 0.46
CA TYR A 35 8.47 -2.48 1.30
C TYR A 35 8.69 -2.74 2.80
N GLU A 36 8.79 -4.01 3.19
CA GLU A 36 9.15 -4.37 4.55
C GLU A 36 10.55 -3.88 4.92
N LYS A 37 11.55 -4.16 4.06
CA LYS A 37 12.95 -3.73 4.27
C LYS A 37 13.09 -2.21 4.36
N GLN A 38 12.31 -1.46 3.59
CA GLN A 38 12.31 0.00 3.60
C GLN A 38 11.49 0.59 4.75
N GLY A 39 10.84 -0.22 5.60
CA GLY A 39 10.01 0.26 6.70
C GLY A 39 8.73 0.96 6.24
N LEU A 40 8.27 0.72 5.01
CA LEU A 40 7.00 1.24 4.50
C LEU A 40 5.82 0.40 5.00
N ILE A 41 6.07 -0.88 5.25
CA ILE A 41 5.17 -1.75 6.00
C ILE A 41 5.88 -2.26 7.24
N TYR A 42 5.10 -2.65 8.23
CA TYR A 42 5.65 -3.28 9.41
C TYR A 42 6.24 -4.64 9.09
N PRO A 43 7.27 -5.07 9.85
CA PRO A 43 7.72 -6.45 9.82
C PRO A 43 6.52 -7.36 9.99
N VAL A 44 6.29 -8.20 8.97
CA VAL A 44 5.17 -9.12 9.02
C VAL A 44 5.56 -10.32 9.89
N PRO A 45 4.61 -10.88 10.63
CA PRO A 45 4.85 -12.08 11.42
C PRO A 45 5.40 -13.25 10.60
N ARG A 46 6.01 -14.20 11.30
CA ARG A 46 6.49 -15.45 10.71
C ARG A 46 5.77 -16.65 11.31
N ASP A 47 5.48 -17.64 10.48
CA ASP A 47 4.93 -18.91 10.91
C ASP A 47 6.00 -19.75 11.64
N GLU A 48 5.60 -20.90 12.18
CA GLU A 48 6.51 -21.84 12.87
C GLU A 48 7.67 -22.32 11.99
N SER A 49 7.51 -22.26 10.66
CA SER A 49 8.53 -22.65 9.68
C SER A 49 9.41 -21.46 9.25
N GLY A 50 9.22 -20.28 9.83
CA GLY A 50 9.98 -19.07 9.54
C GLY A 50 9.51 -18.29 8.29
N HIS A 51 8.42 -18.70 7.64
CA HIS A 51 7.86 -18.01 6.48
C HIS A 51 6.99 -16.82 6.89
N ARG A 52 7.01 -15.76 6.09
CA ARG A 52 6.16 -14.58 6.31
C ARG A 52 4.68 -14.94 6.13
N PHE A 53 3.85 -14.48 7.06
CA PHE A 53 2.41 -14.48 6.91
C PHE A 53 1.83 -13.07 7.05
N TYR A 54 0.81 -12.80 6.24
CA TYR A 54 0.13 -11.52 6.12
C TYR A 54 -1.30 -11.71 6.61
N ARG A 55 -1.75 -10.85 7.51
CA ARG A 55 -3.14 -10.79 7.95
C ARG A 55 -3.89 -9.85 7.02
N GLN A 56 -5.22 -9.89 7.06
CA GLN A 56 -6.04 -8.97 6.25
C GLN A 56 -5.68 -7.49 6.45
N LYS A 57 -5.38 -7.08 7.69
CA LYS A 57 -4.93 -5.70 7.99
C LYS A 57 -3.62 -5.32 7.29
N ASP A 58 -2.72 -6.27 7.08
CA ASP A 58 -1.45 -6.05 6.40
C ASP A 58 -1.69 -5.83 4.90
N ILE A 59 -2.67 -6.54 4.32
CA ILE A 59 -3.12 -6.34 2.93
C ILE A 59 -3.76 -4.96 2.76
N HIS A 60 -4.64 -4.55 3.66
CA HIS A 60 -5.23 -3.20 3.63
C HIS A 60 -4.14 -2.11 3.72
N TRP A 61 -3.17 -2.30 4.61
CA TRP A 61 -2.03 -1.40 4.72
C TRP A 61 -1.19 -1.35 3.43
N LEU A 62 -0.94 -2.50 2.79
CA LEU A 62 -0.25 -2.58 1.51
C LEU A 62 -0.98 -1.82 0.40
N HIS A 63 -2.29 -1.94 0.29
CA HIS A 63 -3.08 -1.15 -0.67
C HIS A 63 -3.00 0.34 -0.38
N PHE A 64 -3.02 0.74 0.89
CA PHE A 64 -2.88 2.14 1.26
C PHE A 64 -1.50 2.70 0.90
N VAL A 65 -0.42 1.98 1.21
CA VAL A 65 0.95 2.36 0.79
C VAL A 65 1.06 2.47 -0.73
N GLN A 66 0.43 1.55 -1.48
CA GLN A 66 0.37 1.64 -2.94
C GLN A 66 -0.34 2.91 -3.41
N CYS A 67 -1.50 3.22 -2.83
CA CYS A 67 -2.24 4.44 -3.13
C CYS A 67 -1.37 5.69 -2.89
N LEU A 68 -0.75 5.81 -1.72
CA LEU A 68 0.11 6.94 -1.38
C LEU A 68 1.27 7.10 -2.37
N LYS A 69 1.93 5.99 -2.72
CA LYS A 69 3.05 6.01 -3.67
C LYS A 69 2.60 6.38 -5.09
N MET A 70 1.53 5.77 -5.58
CA MET A 70 0.98 6.03 -6.92
C MET A 70 0.53 7.49 -7.07
N THR A 71 0.06 8.09 -5.98
CA THR A 71 -0.36 9.49 -5.92
C THR A 71 0.78 10.47 -5.62
N GLY A 72 2.04 10.01 -5.72
CA GLY A 72 3.21 10.88 -5.64
C GLY A 72 3.65 11.25 -4.22
N MET A 73 3.19 10.56 -3.18
CA MET A 73 3.75 10.77 -1.84
C MET A 73 5.21 10.30 -1.78
N PRO A 74 6.16 11.15 -1.36
CA PRO A 74 7.55 10.76 -1.19
C PRO A 74 7.70 9.59 -0.21
N LEU A 75 8.61 8.66 -0.50
CA LEU A 75 8.87 7.51 0.38
C LEU A 75 9.27 7.92 1.79
N LYS A 76 9.93 9.07 1.96
CA LYS A 76 10.28 9.61 3.28
C LYS A 76 9.04 9.90 4.14
N ASP A 77 7.97 10.41 3.55
CA ASP A 77 6.75 10.80 4.26
C ASP A 77 5.89 9.56 4.56
N ILE A 78 5.85 8.60 3.63
CA ILE A 78 5.22 7.29 3.87
C ILE A 78 5.91 6.56 5.03
N ARG A 79 7.26 6.58 5.09
CA ARG A 79 8.01 6.03 6.24
C ARG A 79 7.69 6.76 7.53
N ALA A 80 7.66 8.09 7.52
CA ALA A 80 7.33 8.89 8.71
C ALA A 80 5.94 8.53 9.24
N TYR A 81 4.95 8.41 8.34
CA TYR A 81 3.61 7.97 8.69
C TYR A 81 3.60 6.56 9.30
N ALA A 82 4.29 5.60 8.65
CA ALA A 82 4.39 4.22 9.12
C ALA A 82 5.07 4.14 10.50
N SER A 83 6.14 4.87 10.76
CA SER A 83 6.82 4.88 12.07
C SER A 83 5.91 5.44 13.18
N ASN A 84 5.16 6.51 12.91
CA ASN A 84 4.32 7.17 13.91
C ASN A 84 3.07 6.37 14.28
N MET A 85 2.48 5.64 13.33
CA MET A 85 1.36 4.74 13.60
C MET A 85 1.69 3.63 14.64
N LYS A 86 2.98 3.35 14.87
CA LYS A 86 3.46 2.39 15.88
C LYS A 86 3.74 2.96 17.25
N SER A 87 3.86 4.28 17.37
CA SER A 87 4.08 4.91 18.67
C SER A 87 2.91 4.64 19.60
N GLU A 88 3.17 4.38 20.88
CA GLU A 88 2.13 4.07 21.86
C GLU A 88 1.14 5.23 22.03
N GLN A 89 1.63 6.47 21.89
CA GLN A 89 0.84 7.69 21.97
C GLN A 89 0.02 7.96 20.71
N LYS A 90 0.32 7.29 19.57
CA LYS A 90 -0.31 7.47 18.25
C LYS A 90 -0.67 8.94 17.99
N PRO A 91 0.28 9.81 17.59
CA PRO A 91 0.05 11.23 17.41
C PRO A 91 -0.94 11.43 16.26
N THR A 92 -2.22 11.36 16.58
CA THR A 92 -3.30 11.21 15.62
C THR A 92 -3.45 12.51 14.83
N GLU A 93 -3.19 13.65 15.48
CA GLU A 93 -3.11 14.96 14.85
C GLU A 93 -2.00 15.02 13.78
N PHE A 94 -0.79 14.53 14.08
CA PHE A 94 0.31 14.49 13.12
C PHE A 94 0.00 13.59 11.92
N LEU A 95 -0.57 12.40 12.16
CA LEU A 95 -0.96 11.49 11.08
C LEU A 95 -2.09 12.11 10.23
N LEU A 96 -3.06 12.76 10.87
CA LEU A 96 -4.15 13.44 10.19
C LEU A 96 -3.63 14.59 9.32
N ASP A 97 -2.70 15.39 9.83
CA ASP A 97 -2.07 16.50 9.10
C ASP A 97 -1.36 16.00 7.83
N ILE A 98 -0.55 14.94 7.91
CA ILE A 98 0.06 14.30 6.72
C ILE A 98 -0.99 13.94 5.67
N LEU A 99 -2.10 13.34 6.09
CA LEU A 99 -3.16 12.90 5.16
C LEU A 99 -3.95 14.08 4.59
N GLN A 100 -4.19 15.12 5.38
CA GLN A 100 -4.87 16.34 4.95
C GLN A 100 -4.03 17.09 3.91
N GLN A 101 -2.73 17.26 4.16
CA GLN A 101 -1.80 17.87 3.20
C GLN A 101 -1.73 17.07 1.89
N HIS A 102 -1.65 15.73 1.98
CA HIS A 102 -1.65 14.90 0.78
C HIS A 102 -2.95 14.97 0.00
N LYS A 103 -4.09 14.99 0.70
CA LYS A 103 -5.42 15.17 0.09
C LYS A 103 -5.50 16.51 -0.65
N GLN A 104 -5.02 17.61 -0.04
CA GLN A 104 -5.02 18.92 -0.69
C GLN A 104 -4.17 18.92 -1.97
N ARG A 105 -2.97 18.31 -1.93
CA ARG A 105 -2.14 18.13 -3.13
C ARG A 105 -2.86 17.33 -4.20
N LEU A 106 -3.53 16.24 -3.84
CA LEU A 106 -4.28 15.43 -4.81
C LEU A 106 -5.44 16.21 -5.45
N GLN A 107 -6.14 17.03 -4.67
CA GLN A 107 -7.21 17.88 -5.18
C GLN A 107 -6.68 18.95 -6.13
N GLN A 108 -5.49 19.51 -5.86
CA GLN A 108 -4.82 20.45 -6.76
C GLN A 108 -4.39 19.76 -8.06
N ASN A 109 -3.69 18.62 -7.97
CA ASN A 109 -3.27 17.86 -9.14
C ASN A 109 -4.46 17.45 -10.02
N ARG A 110 -5.60 17.08 -9.41
CA ARG A 110 -6.81 16.75 -10.17
C ARG A 110 -7.30 17.94 -10.99
N ARG A 111 -7.34 19.15 -10.40
CA ARG A 111 -7.74 20.37 -11.12
C ARG A 111 -6.82 20.64 -12.31
N GLU A 112 -5.51 20.54 -12.12
CA GLU A 112 -4.53 20.76 -13.19
C GLU A 112 -4.69 19.74 -14.33
N ILE A 113 -4.93 18.47 -14.00
CA ILE A 113 -5.21 17.43 -14.99
C ILE A 113 -6.51 17.72 -15.74
N ASP A 114 -7.58 18.10 -15.04
CA ASP A 114 -8.88 18.41 -15.64
C ASP A 114 -8.77 19.61 -16.60
N GLU A 115 -8.00 20.65 -16.25
CA GLU A 115 -7.70 21.80 -17.12
C GLU A 115 -6.93 21.37 -18.38
N CYS A 116 -5.89 20.54 -18.22
CA CYS A 116 -5.13 19.99 -19.35
C CYS A 116 -6.00 19.15 -20.28
N LEU A 117 -6.89 18.31 -19.72
CA LEU A 117 -7.84 17.52 -20.49
C LEU A 117 -8.79 18.41 -21.29
N GLY A 118 -9.22 19.55 -20.75
CA GLY A 118 -10.00 20.54 -21.49
C GLY A 118 -9.29 21.03 -22.75
N HIS A 119 -8.01 21.39 -22.64
CA HIS A 119 -7.20 21.80 -23.81
C HIS A 119 -7.03 20.69 -24.85
N ILE A 120 -6.79 19.46 -24.40
CA ILE A 120 -6.65 18.29 -25.28
C ILE A 120 -7.97 17.98 -25.99
N ASN A 121 -9.09 18.00 -25.28
CA ASN A 121 -10.42 17.75 -25.84
C ASN A 121 -10.78 18.77 -26.92
N TRP A 122 -10.50 20.05 -26.67
CA TRP A 122 -10.69 21.09 -27.69
C TRP A 122 -9.88 20.82 -28.96
N LYS A 123 -8.61 20.38 -28.81
CA LYS A 123 -7.78 19.99 -29.97
C LYS A 123 -8.34 18.78 -30.70
N ILE A 124 -8.83 17.78 -29.99
CA ILE A 124 -9.46 16.59 -30.58
C ILE A 124 -10.71 17.00 -31.37
N GLU A 125 -11.58 17.82 -30.79
CA GLU A 125 -12.79 18.32 -31.45
C GLU A 125 -12.44 19.09 -32.73
N HIS A 126 -11.48 20.02 -32.65
CA HIS A 126 -11.02 20.78 -33.80
C HIS A 126 -10.62 19.88 -34.97
N TYR A 127 -9.77 18.87 -34.74
CA TYR A 127 -9.36 17.97 -35.81
C TYR A 127 -10.46 17.01 -36.26
N THR A 128 -11.38 16.63 -35.37
CA THR A 128 -12.54 15.80 -35.73
C THR A 128 -13.48 16.52 -36.68
N THR A 129 -13.63 17.84 -36.57
CA THR A 129 -14.47 18.64 -37.49
C THR A 129 -13.85 18.88 -38.87
N LEU A 130 -12.55 18.59 -39.03
CA LEU A 130 -11.81 18.77 -40.29
C LEU A 130 -11.75 17.49 -41.15
N VAL A 131 -12.21 16.35 -40.62
CA VAL A 131 -12.26 15.04 -41.29
C VAL A 131 -13.71 14.67 -41.54
#